data_AF-A0A1G9L001-F1
#
_entry.id   AF-A0A1G9L001-F1
#
_cell.length_a   1.000
_cell.length_b   1.000
_cell.length_c   1.000
_cell.angle_alpha   90.00
_cell.angle_beta   90.00
_cell.angle_gamma   90.00
#
_symmetry.space_group_name_H-M   'P 1'
#
loop_
_entity.id
_entity.type
_entity.pdbx_description
1 polymer ?
#
loop_
_entity_poly.entity_id
_entity_poly.type
_entity_poly.pdbx_seq_one_letter_code
_entity_poly.pdbx_strand_id
1 'polypeptide(L)'
;MQCKCGSETKLNEAVRSRLKARLEFQVCKACGRVSNAELFVKEVKVVVDDGVGATARQQFANLDADTAKALFARAGGLQRGFYHQRSVI
;
A
#
# COMPACT_ATOMS: atom_id res chain seq x y z
N MET A 1 -4.22 -14.76 -1.95
CA MET A 1 -4.38 -15.05 -3.39
C MET A 1 -5.78 -14.65 -3.81
N GLN A 2 -5.98 -13.60 -4.61
CA GLN A 2 -7.35 -13.13 -4.92
C GLN A 2 -7.45 -12.51 -6.31
N CYS A 3 -7.16 -13.30 -7.35
CA CYS A 3 -7.94 -13.21 -8.57
C CYS A 3 -8.79 -14.47 -8.70
N LYS A 4 -10.10 -14.30 -8.95
CA LYS A 4 -11.03 -15.42 -9.24
C LYS A 4 -10.61 -16.26 -10.46
N CYS A 5 -9.70 -15.75 -11.27
CA CYS A 5 -9.21 -16.36 -12.48
C CYS A 5 -8.11 -17.42 -12.26
N GLY A 6 -7.65 -17.64 -11.02
CA GLY A 6 -6.72 -18.73 -10.67
C GLY A 6 -5.31 -18.62 -11.25
N SER A 7 -5.05 -17.59 -12.06
CA SER A 7 -3.79 -17.39 -12.77
C SER A 7 -2.79 -16.59 -11.92
N GLU A 8 -1.50 -16.75 -12.25
CA GLU A 8 -0.41 -16.05 -11.59
C GLU A 8 -0.59 -14.53 -11.64
N THR A 9 -0.19 -13.87 -10.55
CA THR A 9 -0.11 -12.42 -10.47
C THR A 9 1.33 -11.97 -10.63
N LYS A 10 1.52 -10.79 -11.23
CA LYS A 10 2.80 -10.11 -11.37
C LYS A 10 2.82 -8.92 -10.43
N LEU A 11 3.85 -8.84 -9.58
CA LEU A 11 4.09 -7.65 -8.77
C LEU A 11 4.51 -6.49 -9.67
N ASN A 12 3.88 -5.35 -9.48
CA ASN A 12 4.19 -4.09 -10.14
C ASN A 12 4.29 -3.00 -9.06
N GLU A 13 5.06 -1.97 -9.36
CA GLU A 13 5.20 -0.81 -8.50
C GLU A 13 5.07 0.49 -9.28
N ALA A 14 4.52 1.51 -8.63
CA ALA A 14 4.45 2.87 -9.12
C ALA A 14 5.08 3.80 -8.10
N VAL A 15 6.05 4.62 -8.52
CA VAL A 15 6.81 5.50 -7.63
C VAL A 15 6.57 6.96 -7.99
N ARG A 16 6.28 7.77 -6.97
CA ARG A 16 6.23 9.23 -7.04
C ARG A 16 7.36 9.81 -6.18
N SER A 17 8.54 9.94 -6.76
CA SER A 17 9.76 10.38 -6.06
C SER A 17 9.62 11.75 -5.39
N ARG A 18 8.88 12.69 -6.00
CA ARG A 18 8.61 14.03 -5.44
C ARG A 18 7.91 13.98 -4.09
N LEU A 19 7.04 12.99 -3.89
CA LEU A 19 6.26 12.82 -2.65
C LEU A 19 6.83 11.71 -1.75
N LYS A 20 7.94 11.08 -2.16
CA LYS A 20 8.49 9.87 -1.54
C LYS A 20 7.42 8.78 -1.34
N ALA A 21 6.52 8.63 -2.31
CA ALA A 21 5.43 7.68 -2.25
C ALA A 21 5.66 6.53 -3.24
N ARG A 22 5.38 5.30 -2.82
CA ARG A 22 5.44 4.08 -3.63
C ARG A 22 4.15 3.30 -3.46
N LEU A 23 3.54 2.90 -4.55
CA LEU A 23 2.39 2.00 -4.58
C LEU A 23 2.84 0.67 -5.16
N GLU A 24 2.78 -0.40 -4.38
CA GLU A 24 3.03 -1.76 -4.83
C GLU A 24 1.71 -2.46 -5.06
N PHE A 25 1.55 -3.20 -6.15
CA PHE A 25 0.30 -3.87 -6.46
C PHE A 25 0.51 -5.09 -7.33
N GLN A 26 -0.36 -6.09 -7.19
CA GLN A 26 -0.28 -7.31 -7.97
C GLN A 26 -1.31 -7.29 -9.10
N VAL A 27 -0.85 -7.44 -10.34
CA VAL A 27 -1.70 -7.51 -11.53
C VAL A 27 -1.82 -8.96 -11.97
N CYS A 28 -3.03 -9.49 -12.10
CA CYS A 28 -3.21 -10.81 -12.67
C CYS A 28 -2.85 -10.82 -14.16
N LYS A 29 -2.01 -11.77 -14.59
CA LYS A 29 -1.59 -11.90 -15.98
C LYS A 29 -2.74 -12.30 -16.93
N ALA A 30 -3.74 -13.04 -16.44
CA ALA A 30 -4.82 -13.57 -17.29
C ALA A 30 -5.97 -12.57 -17.53
N CYS A 31 -6.36 -11.81 -16.51
CA CYS A 31 -7.51 -10.90 -16.61
C CYS A 31 -7.16 -9.42 -16.41
N GLY A 32 -5.89 -9.10 -16.15
CA GLY A 32 -5.41 -7.73 -15.93
C GLY A 32 -5.90 -7.09 -14.63
N ARG A 33 -6.66 -7.79 -13.78
CA ARG A 33 -7.18 -7.23 -12.53
C ARG A 33 -6.06 -7.02 -11.52
N VAL A 34 -6.12 -5.88 -10.85
CA VAL A 34 -5.22 -5.53 -9.76
C VAL A 34 -5.79 -6.04 -8.42
N SER A 35 -4.93 -6.66 -7.63
CA SER A 35 -5.20 -7.20 -6.29
C SER A 35 -4.02 -6.85 -5.37
N ASN A 36 -4.25 -6.84 -4.06
CA ASN A 36 -3.21 -6.62 -3.04
C ASN A 36 -2.37 -5.35 -3.31
N ALA A 37 -3.03 -4.20 -3.45
CA ALA A 37 -2.31 -2.93 -3.59
C ALA A 37 -1.96 -2.36 -2.21
N GLU A 38 -0.74 -1.86 -2.06
CA GLU A 38 -0.18 -1.34 -0.82
C GLU A 38 0.53 -0.01 -1.10
N LEU A 39 0.10 1.04 -0.40
CA LEU A 39 0.66 2.37 -0.52
C LEU A 39 1.64 2.63 0.62
N PHE A 40 2.84 3.04 0.24
CA PHE A 40 3.94 3.43 1.11
C PHE A 40 4.25 4.91 0.92
N VAL A 41 4.46 5.62 2.02
CA VAL A 41 4.95 7.01 2.02
C VAL A 41 6.17 7.04 2.93
N LYS A 42 7.32 7.50 2.40
CA LYS A 42 8.63 7.46 3.08
C LYS A 42 8.93 6.07 3.66
N GLU A 43 8.72 5.04 2.85
CA GLU A 43 8.94 3.62 3.21
C GLU A 43 8.02 3.08 4.33
N VAL A 44 7.05 3.88 4.78
CA VAL A 44 6.04 3.48 5.76
C VAL A 44 4.75 3.11 5.04
N LYS A 45 4.24 1.90 5.32
CA LYS A 45 2.93 1.44 4.83
C LYS A 45 1.82 2.29 5.45
N VAL A 46 1.09 3.03 4.62
CA VAL A 46 0.03 3.94 5.07
C VAL A 46 -1.37 3.43 4.76
N VAL A 47 -1.56 2.72 3.64
CA VAL A 47 -2.87 2.23 3.17
C VAL A 47 -2.67 0.91 2.44
N VAL A 48 -3.63 0.00 2.58
CA VAL A 48 -3.71 -1.26 1.82
C VAL A 48 -5.10 -1.41 1.21
N ASP A 49 -5.20 -2.07 0.07
CA ASP A 49 -6.48 -2.51 -0.49
C ASP A 49 -7.04 -3.65 0.39
N ASP A 50 -8.27 -3.51 0.85
CA ASP A 50 -9.00 -4.47 1.70
C ASP A 50 -9.66 -5.62 0.91
N GLY A 51 -9.27 -5.80 -0.36
CA GLY A 51 -9.82 -6.83 -1.25
C GLY A 51 -11.20 -6.50 -1.83
N VAL A 52 -11.94 -5.57 -1.23
CA VAL A 52 -13.22 -5.04 -1.76
C VAL A 52 -13.02 -3.64 -2.34
N GLY A 53 -12.23 -2.78 -1.67
CA GLY A 53 -11.89 -1.44 -2.10
C GLY A 53 -10.55 -1.30 -2.83
N ALA A 54 -10.52 -0.49 -3.89
CA ALA A 54 -9.28 -0.02 -4.55
C ALA A 54 -8.69 1.21 -3.82
N THR A 55 -8.70 1.17 -2.48
CA THR A 55 -8.48 2.32 -1.60
C THR A 55 -7.06 2.86 -1.71
N ALA A 56 -6.04 1.99 -1.70
CA ALA A 56 -4.63 2.40 -1.83
C ALA A 56 -4.36 3.03 -3.21
N ARG A 57 -4.96 2.46 -4.26
CA ARG A 57 -4.84 2.96 -5.64
C ARG A 57 -5.50 4.32 -5.83
N GLN A 58 -6.72 4.51 -5.33
CA GLN A 58 -7.40 5.80 -5.37
C GLN A 58 -6.65 6.88 -4.58
N GLN A 59 -6.17 6.54 -3.39
CA GLN A 59 -5.37 7.43 -2.57
C GLN A 59 -4.06 7.80 -3.27
N PHE A 60 -3.38 6.86 -3.92
CA PHE A 60 -2.15 7.13 -4.69
C PHE A 60 -2.41 8.02 -5.92
N ALA A 61 -3.49 7.79 -6.64
CA ALA A 61 -3.86 8.58 -7.82
C ALA A 61 -4.07 10.05 -7.44
N ASN A 62 -4.81 10.28 -6.35
CA ASN A 62 -5.13 11.60 -5.81
C ASN A 62 -4.10 12.11 -4.79
N LEU A 63 -2.94 11.46 -4.67
CA LEU A 63 -1.97 11.79 -3.63
C LEU A 63 -1.30 13.14 -3.90
N ASP A 64 -1.54 14.11 -3.02
CA ASP A 64 -0.81 15.37 -2.92
C ASP A 64 0.12 15.39 -1.69
N ALA A 65 0.89 16.47 -1.55
CA ALA A 65 1.88 16.62 -0.48
C ALA A 65 1.25 16.69 0.93
N ASP A 66 0.09 17.31 1.06
CA ASP A 66 -0.60 17.48 2.34
C ASP A 66 -1.25 16.16 2.75
N THR A 67 -1.93 15.49 1.81
CA THR A 67 -2.50 14.15 2.02
C THR A 67 -1.42 13.13 2.36
N ALA A 68 -0.27 13.15 1.66
CA ALA A 68 0.84 12.25 1.96
C ALA A 68 1.40 12.47 3.38
N LYS A 69 1.50 13.72 3.83
CA LYS A 69 1.94 14.07 5.18
C LYS A 69 0.92 13.62 6.23
N ALA A 70 -0.37 13.81 5.98
CA ALA A 70 -1.44 13.38 6.87
C ALA A 70 -1.49 11.85 7.01
N LEU A 71 -1.41 11.12 5.89
CA LEU A 71 -1.35 9.66 5.87
C LEU A 71 -0.12 9.13 6.60
N PHE A 72 1.05 9.72 6.37
CA PHE A 72 2.28 9.36 7.06
C PHE A 72 2.18 9.64 8.57
N ALA A 73 1.62 10.78 8.98
CA ALA A 73 1.42 11.10 10.40
C ALA A 73 0.45 10.12 11.08
N ARG A 74 -0.64 9.74 10.40
CA ARG A 74 -1.60 8.73 10.89
C ARG A 74 -0.94 7.36 11.03
N ALA A 75 -0.16 6.93 10.04
CA ALA A 75 0.55 5.65 10.08
C ALA A 75 1.68 5.64 11.12
N GLY A 76 2.42 6.74 11.25
CA GLY A 76 3.47 6.91 12.26
C GLY A 76 2.93 6.91 13.70
N GLY A 77 1.69 7.37 13.90
CA GLY A 77 0.98 7.23 15.18
C GLY A 77 0.64 5.78 15.52
N LEU A 78 0.28 4.97 14.51
CA LEU A 78 0.01 3.53 14.65
C LEU A 78 1.28 2.69 14.82
N GLN A 79 2.42 3.10 14.23
CA GLN A 79 3.69 2.37 14.36
C GLN A 79 4.35 2.51 15.75
N ARG A 80 4.01 3.54 16.54
CA ARG A 80 4.43 3.61 17.95
C ARG A 80 3.76 2.56 18.85
N GLY A 81 2.77 1.81 18.35
CA GLY A 81 2.13 0.70 19.06
C GLY A 81 2.68 -0.70 18.73
N PHE A 82 3.56 -0.86 17.74
CA PHE A 82 4.03 -2.18 17.27
C PHE A 82 5.53 -2.45 17.51
N TYR A 83 6.20 -1.58 18.28
CA TYR A 83 7.59 -1.80 18.73
C TYR A 83 7.71 -2.07 20.24
N HIS A 84 6.75 -2.79 20.84
CA HIS A 84 6.90 -3.31 22.20
C HIS A 84 6.33 -4.72 22.35
N GLN A 85 7.01 -5.72 21.79
CA GLN A 85 7.04 -7.08 22.34
C GLN A 85 8.17 -7.89 21.69
N ARG A 86 9.41 -7.51 22.00
CA ARG A 86 10.46 -8.51 22.16
C ARG A 86 10.68 -8.64 23.65
N SER A 87 9.88 -9.51 24.27
CA SER A 87 10.18 -10.08 25.58
C SER A 87 11.56 -10.72 25.46
N VAL A 88 12.56 -10.06 26.06
CA VAL A 88 13.84 -10.70 26.35
C VAL A 88 13.64 -11.39 27.70
N ILE A 89 13.64 -12.72 27.58
CA ILE A 89 13.87 -13.79 28.56
C ILE A 89 14.48 -13.32 29.88
#